data_AF-A0A7T1LAM8-F1
#
_entry.id   AF-A0A7T1LAM8-F1
#
_cell.length_a   1.000
_cell.length_b   1.000
_cell.length_c   1.000
_cell.angle_alpha   90.00
_cell.angle_beta   90.00
_cell.angle_gamma   90.00
#
_symmetry.space_group_name_H-M   'P 1'
#
loop_
_entity.id
_entity.type
_entity.pdbx_description
1 polymer ?
#
loop_
_entity_poly.entity_id
_entity_poly.type
_entity_poly.pdbx_seq_one_letter_code
_entity_poly.pdbx_strand_id
1 'polypeptide(L)'
;MPQQILTLSVPTIFSWEAILGYLTREKHEIMYKVIEDKVRRTFFIDNQIYLCEIAYIEPKKQLQISVLNRQNWSTSSQEYIAQFVSDWFDLDTSLVAFYELASTDSILSNLIKEFYGLRMVGMPDF
;
A
#
# COMPACT_ATOMS: atom_id res chain seq x y z
N MET A 1 17.55 -15.21 -13.99
CA MET A 1 16.55 -14.27 -14.53
C MET A 1 16.38 -13.12 -13.54
N PRO A 2 16.31 -11.85 -13.98
CA PRO A 2 16.07 -10.73 -13.08
C PRO A 2 14.68 -10.85 -12.43
N GLN A 3 14.57 -10.40 -11.19
CA GLN A 3 13.31 -10.32 -10.47
C GLN A 3 12.39 -9.31 -11.18
N GLN A 4 11.19 -9.75 -11.57
CA GLN A 4 10.24 -8.86 -12.23
C GLN A 4 9.53 -7.99 -11.19
N ILE A 5 9.57 -6.67 -11.38
CA ILE A 5 9.03 -5.68 -10.44
C ILE A 5 7.87 -4.93 -11.09
N LEU A 6 6.72 -4.95 -10.43
CA LEU A 6 5.58 -4.07 -10.72
C LEU A 6 5.74 -2.79 -9.87
N THR A 7 5.44 -1.63 -10.44
CA THR A 7 5.62 -0.34 -9.76
C THR A 7 4.31 0.43 -9.75
N LEU A 8 3.94 0.99 -8.60
CA LEU A 8 2.78 1.87 -8.44
C LEU A 8 3.24 3.24 -7.94
N SER A 9 2.77 4.32 -8.55
CA SER A 9 2.98 5.67 -8.03
C SER A 9 2.15 5.86 -6.77
N VAL A 10 2.68 6.60 -5.78
CA VAL A 10 1.88 7.04 -4.63
C VAL A 10 1.49 8.51 -4.78
N PRO A 11 0.36 8.93 -4.20
CA PRO A 11 -0.05 10.33 -4.19
C PRO A 11 0.91 11.19 -3.36
N THR A 12 0.91 12.51 -3.60
CA THR A 12 1.81 13.45 -2.92
C THR A 12 1.67 13.43 -1.39
N ILE A 13 0.44 13.28 -0.88
CA ILE A 13 0.14 13.19 0.55
C ILE A 13 0.09 11.70 0.91
N PHE A 14 1.22 11.12 1.32
CA PHE A 14 1.34 9.69 1.59
C PHE A 14 2.38 9.43 2.68
N SER A 15 2.12 8.46 3.56
CA SER A 15 3.05 8.01 4.59
C SER A 15 3.07 6.48 4.66
N TRP A 16 4.18 5.89 4.22
CA TRP A 16 4.38 4.44 4.31
C TRP A 16 4.47 3.97 5.77
N GLU A 17 5.13 4.77 6.62
CA GLU A 17 5.21 4.50 8.06
C GLU A 17 3.81 4.39 8.69
N ALA A 18 2.88 5.27 8.32
CA ALA A 18 1.51 5.22 8.80
C ALA A 18 0.77 3.95 8.34
N ILE A 19 0.98 3.51 7.09
CA ILE A 19 0.45 2.24 6.57
C ILE A 19 0.99 1.06 7.41
N LEU A 20 2.31 0.98 7.60
CA LEU A 20 2.94 -0.09 8.38
C LEU A 20 2.46 -0.08 9.84
N GLY A 21 2.34 1.11 10.43
CA GLY A 21 1.80 1.30 11.78
C GLY A 21 0.38 0.77 11.92
N TYR A 22 -0.47 0.95 10.91
CA TYR A 22 -1.80 0.34 10.88
C TYR A 22 -1.74 -1.18 10.75
N LEU A 23 -0.96 -1.69 9.78
CA LEU A 23 -0.88 -3.11 9.46
C LEU A 23 -0.31 -3.98 10.59
N THR A 24 0.49 -3.39 11.48
CA THR A 24 1.13 -4.09 12.62
C THR A 24 0.29 -4.13 13.90
N ARG A 25 -0.93 -3.55 13.89
CA ARG A 25 -1.82 -3.50 15.07
C ARG A 25 -2.34 -4.89 15.47
N GLU A 26 -2.70 -5.71 14.49
CA GLU A 26 -3.31 -7.02 14.71
C GLU A 26 -2.25 -8.13 14.74
N LYS A 27 -1.97 -8.65 15.95
CA LYS A 27 -0.93 -9.68 16.16
C LYS A 27 -1.26 -11.05 15.57
N HIS A 28 -2.53 -11.28 15.23
CA HIS A 28 -3.04 -12.56 14.72
C HIS A 28 -3.43 -12.49 13.23
N GLU A 29 -2.95 -11.48 12.51
CA GLU A 29 -3.15 -11.39 11.07
C GLU A 29 -2.47 -12.56 10.33
N ILE A 30 -3.21 -13.19 9.41
CA ILE A 30 -2.78 -14.38 8.66
C ILE A 30 -2.68 -14.13 7.15
N MET A 31 -3.34 -13.09 6.65
CA MET A 31 -3.43 -12.76 5.23
C MET A 31 -2.19 -12.03 4.71
N TYR A 32 -1.51 -11.28 5.58
CA TYR A 32 -0.27 -10.60 5.26
C TYR A 32 0.68 -10.59 6.46
N LYS A 33 1.95 -10.27 6.20
CA LYS A 33 2.96 -10.05 7.24
C LYS A 33 3.77 -8.81 6.94
N VAL A 34 3.97 -7.99 7.95
CA VAL A 34 4.98 -6.93 7.92
C VAL A 34 6.31 -7.52 8.38
N ILE A 35 7.34 -7.38 7.56
CA ILE A 35 8.71 -7.83 7.85
C ILE A 35 9.62 -6.65 7.59
N GLU A 36 10.27 -6.14 8.65
CA GLU A 36 10.99 -4.88 8.63
C GLU A 36 10.08 -3.74 8.15
N ASP A 37 10.40 -3.10 7.03
CA ASP A 37 9.66 -2.01 6.41
C ASP A 37 8.85 -2.45 5.18
N LYS A 38 8.59 -3.76 5.03
CA LYS A 38 7.92 -4.33 3.86
C LYS A 38 6.71 -5.15 4.22
N VAL A 39 5.75 -5.20 3.30
CA VAL A 39 4.53 -6.00 3.44
C VAL A 39 4.62 -7.21 2.51
N ARG A 40 4.44 -8.41 3.05
CA ARG A 40 4.31 -9.64 2.27
C ARG A 40 2.89 -10.13 2.30
N ARG A 41 2.36 -10.47 1.13
CA ARG A 41 0.99 -10.99 0.96
C ARG A 41 0.97 -12.00 -0.18
N THR A 42 0.12 -13.01 -0.04
CA THR A 42 -0.13 -13.98 -1.09
C THR A 42 -1.41 -13.64 -1.85
N PHE A 43 -1.36 -13.72 -3.18
CA PHE A 43 -2.52 -13.58 -4.06
C PHE A 43 -2.78 -14.88 -4.82
N PHE A 44 -4.04 -15.22 -5.00
CA PHE A 44 -4.47 -16.36 -5.79
C PHE A 44 -5.26 -15.87 -7.00
N ILE A 45 -4.68 -16.00 -8.19
CA ILE A 45 -5.19 -15.43 -9.44
C ILE A 45 -5.04 -16.49 -10.52
N ASP A 46 -6.10 -16.79 -11.27
CA ASP A 46 -6.07 -17.76 -12.37
C ASP A 46 -5.44 -19.13 -11.99
N ASN A 47 -5.77 -19.61 -10.78
CA ASN A 47 -5.24 -20.86 -10.21
C ASN A 47 -3.71 -20.87 -9.97
N GLN A 48 -3.10 -19.69 -9.90
CA GLN A 48 -1.69 -19.47 -9.61
C GLN A 48 -1.51 -18.68 -8.32
N ILE A 49 -0.41 -18.95 -7.63
CA ILE A 49 -0.06 -18.30 -6.37
C ILE A 49 1.03 -17.26 -6.66
N TYR A 50 0.81 -16.03 -6.23
CA TYR A 50 1.80 -14.95 -6.26
C TYR A 50 2.16 -14.58 -4.83
N LEU A 51 3.37 -14.92 -4.38
CA LEU A 51 3.89 -14.43 -3.10
C LEU A 51 4.57 -13.08 -3.36
N CYS A 52 3.89 -12.00 -3.01
CA CYS A 52 4.37 -10.65 -3.27
C CYS A 52 5.02 -10.02 -2.04
N GLU A 53 6.08 -9.26 -2.28
CA GLU A 53 6.66 -8.31 -1.33
C GLU A 53 6.46 -6.89 -1.88
N ILE A 54 5.86 -6.03 -1.06
CA ILE A 54 5.57 -4.63 -1.33
C ILE A 54 6.54 -3.80 -0.49
N ALA A 55 7.32 -2.96 -1.15
CA ALA A 55 8.26 -2.04 -0.54
C ALA A 55 8.02 -0.62 -1.05
N TYR A 56 8.15 0.37 -0.17
CA TYR A 56 8.11 1.77 -0.56
C TYR A 56 9.53 2.27 -0.88
N ILE A 57 9.67 2.94 -2.02
CA ILE A 57 10.94 3.51 -2.48
C ILE A 57 10.86 5.02 -2.36
N GLU A 58 11.24 5.53 -1.18
CA GLU A 58 11.15 6.96 -0.81
C GLU A 58 11.69 7.92 -1.89
N PRO A 59 12.92 7.73 -2.44
CA PRO A 59 13.46 8.70 -3.41
C PRO A 59 12.64 8.79 -4.70
N LYS A 60 11.85 7.75 -5.00
CA LYS A 60 11.02 7.66 -6.21
C LYS A 60 9.54 7.88 -5.93
N LYS A 61 9.13 7.98 -4.65
CA LYS A 61 7.73 8.06 -4.23
C LYS A 61 6.85 7.03 -4.95
N GLN A 62 7.23 5.76 -4.83
CA GLN A 62 6.52 4.66 -5.48
C GLN A 62 6.56 3.40 -4.62
N LEU A 63 5.54 2.56 -4.76
CA LEU A 63 5.56 1.20 -4.27
C LEU A 63 6.18 0.29 -5.35
N GLN A 64 7.03 -0.63 -4.92
CA GLN A 64 7.55 -1.72 -5.73
C GLN A 64 7.02 -3.05 -5.21
N ILE A 65 6.41 -3.80 -6.10
CA ILE A 65 5.82 -5.10 -5.84
C ILE A 65 6.65 -6.14 -6.59
N SER A 66 7.24 -7.05 -5.83
CA SER A 66 8.10 -8.11 -6.37
C SER A 66 7.56 -9.49 -6.03
N VAL A 67 7.73 -10.45 -6.94
CA VAL A 67 7.28 -11.83 -6.72
C VAL A 67 8.42 -12.67 -6.16
N LEU A 68 8.23 -13.24 -4.98
CA LEU A 68 9.25 -14.01 -4.25
C LEU A 68 9.28 -15.49 -4.65
N ASN A 69 8.13 -16.06 -5.05
CA ASN A 69 8.02 -17.47 -5.44
C ASN A 69 8.32 -17.72 -6.93
N ARG A 70 8.93 -16.74 -7.62
CA ARG A 70 9.36 -16.83 -9.04
C ARG A 70 8.21 -17.12 -10.02
N GLN A 71 6.97 -16.82 -9.64
CA GLN A 71 5.84 -16.82 -10.56
C GLN A 71 6.04 -15.70 -11.59
N ASN A 72 5.72 -15.97 -12.86
CA ASN A 72 5.80 -14.96 -13.91
C ASN A 72 4.55 -14.09 -13.88
N TRP A 73 4.72 -12.79 -14.08
CA TRP A 73 3.61 -11.88 -14.29
C TRP A 73 2.86 -12.23 -15.59
N SER A 74 1.54 -12.38 -15.49
CA SER A 74 0.61 -12.15 -16.60
C SER A 74 0.08 -10.72 -16.54
N THR A 75 -0.48 -10.22 -17.64
CA THR A 75 -1.20 -8.94 -17.64
C THR A 75 -2.33 -8.94 -16.60
N SER A 76 -3.13 -10.00 -16.53
CA SER A 76 -4.22 -10.14 -15.54
C SER A 76 -3.72 -10.05 -14.10
N SER A 77 -2.61 -10.72 -13.78
CA SER A 77 -2.03 -10.70 -12.43
C SER A 77 -1.47 -9.33 -12.05
N GLN A 78 -0.88 -8.60 -13.01
CA GLN A 78 -0.38 -7.25 -12.77
C GLN A 78 -1.51 -6.28 -12.50
N GLU A 79 -2.54 -6.28 -13.35
CA GLU A 79 -3.72 -5.42 -13.20
C GLU A 79 -4.45 -5.69 -11.88
N TYR A 80 -4.71 -6.97 -11.57
CA TYR A 80 -5.38 -7.34 -10.33
C TYR A 80 -4.58 -6.94 -9.08
N ILE A 81 -3.28 -7.25 -9.03
CA ILE A 81 -2.45 -6.93 -7.87
C ILE A 81 -2.22 -5.42 -7.74
N ALA A 82 -2.06 -4.71 -8.86
CA ALA A 82 -1.99 -3.25 -8.86
C ALA A 82 -3.25 -2.64 -8.25
N GLN A 83 -4.42 -3.03 -8.75
CA GLN A 83 -5.70 -2.51 -8.27
C GLN A 83 -5.92 -2.85 -6.80
N PHE A 84 -5.69 -4.12 -6.41
CA PHE A 84 -5.84 -4.53 -5.03
C PHE A 84 -4.96 -3.69 -4.09
N VAL A 85 -3.69 -3.48 -4.44
CA VAL A 85 -2.77 -2.70 -3.58
C VAL A 85 -3.16 -1.22 -3.56
N SER A 86 -3.61 -0.66 -4.68
CA SER A 86 -4.14 0.70 -4.74
C SER A 86 -5.36 0.89 -3.84
N ASP A 87 -6.33 -0.03 -3.91
CA ASP A 87 -7.54 0.00 -3.08
C ASP A 87 -7.19 -0.23 -1.61
N TRP A 88 -6.29 -1.18 -1.34
CA TRP A 88 -5.91 -1.52 0.03
C TRP A 88 -5.22 -0.36 0.75
N PHE A 89 -4.39 0.41 0.06
CA PHE A 89 -3.67 1.55 0.63
C PHE A 89 -4.28 2.92 0.28
N ASP A 90 -5.47 2.93 -0.31
CA ASP A 90 -6.24 4.14 -0.67
C ASP A 90 -5.40 5.14 -1.50
N LEU A 91 -4.75 4.64 -2.55
CA LEU A 91 -3.83 5.44 -3.36
C LEU A 91 -4.53 6.42 -4.32
N ASP A 92 -5.78 6.13 -4.68
CA ASP A 92 -6.54 6.90 -5.67
C ASP A 92 -7.30 8.09 -5.08
N THR A 93 -7.56 8.10 -3.77
CA THR A 93 -8.27 9.20 -3.12
C THR A 93 -7.39 10.44 -3.04
N SER A 94 -7.90 11.59 -3.51
CA SER A 94 -7.25 12.87 -3.27
C SER A 94 -7.58 13.38 -1.87
N LEU A 95 -6.55 13.50 -1.03
CA LEU A 95 -6.69 14.09 0.31
C LEU A 95 -6.56 15.62 0.31
N VAL A 96 -6.31 16.26 -0.84
CA VAL A 96 -6.01 17.70 -0.92
C VAL A 96 -7.12 18.55 -0.28
N ALA A 97 -8.38 18.34 -0.69
CA ALA A 97 -9.51 19.11 -0.17
C ALA A 97 -9.72 18.91 1.34
N PHE A 98 -9.46 17.70 1.86
CA PHE A 98 -9.50 17.43 3.29
C PHE A 98 -8.43 18.23 4.04
N TYR A 99 -7.19 18.22 3.56
CA TYR A 99 -6.09 18.96 4.19
C TYR A 99 -6.28 20.48 4.13
N GLU A 100 -6.80 21.00 3.02
CA GLU A 100 -7.13 22.43 2.89
C GLU A 100 -8.16 22.85 3.95
N LEU A 101 -9.27 22.11 4.07
CA LEU A 101 -10.29 22.38 5.08
C LEU A 101 -9.74 22.24 6.50
N ALA A 102 -9.10 21.11 6.80
CA ALA A 102 -8.59 20.79 8.12
C ALA A 102 -7.49 21.76 8.58
N SER A 103 -6.75 22.38 7.66
CA SER A 103 -5.71 23.37 8.00
C SER A 103 -6.25 24.62 8.69
N THR A 104 -7.53 24.94 8.47
CA THR A 104 -8.21 26.10 9.05
C THR A 104 -9.03 25.76 10.29
N ASP A 105 -9.20 24.46 10.60
CA ASP A 105 -9.96 23.99 11.73
C ASP A 105 -9.10 23.91 13.00
N SER A 106 -9.62 24.46 14.11
CA SER A 106 -8.88 24.57 15.38
C SER A 106 -8.51 23.23 16.02
N ILE A 107 -9.25 22.16 15.72
CA ILE A 107 -9.00 20.82 16.23
C ILE A 107 -8.14 20.04 15.24
N LEU A 108 -8.50 20.06 13.96
CA LEU A 108 -7.88 19.21 12.94
C LEU A 108 -6.50 19.73 12.48
N SER A 109 -6.24 21.04 12.55
CA SER A 109 -5.01 21.65 12.02
C SER A 109 -3.71 21.11 12.63
N ASN A 110 -3.74 20.66 13.90
CA ASN A 110 -2.61 19.99 14.53
C ASN A 110 -2.54 18.51 14.15
N LEU A 111 -3.70 17.83 14.09
CA LEU A 111 -3.78 16.41 13.74
C LEU A 111 -3.27 16.11 12.33
N ILE A 112 -3.60 16.94 11.34
CA ILE A 112 -3.11 16.74 9.96
C ILE A 112 -1.61 16.95 9.80
N LYS A 113 -0.96 17.64 10.76
CA LYS A 113 0.50 17.79 10.79
C LYS A 113 1.16 16.57 11.43
N GLU A 114 0.59 16.10 12.55
CA GLU A 114 1.06 14.93 13.28
C GLU A 114 0.91 13.64 12.46
N PHE A 115 -0.22 13.49 11.76
CA PHE A 115 -0.56 12.30 10.97
C PHE A 115 -0.55 12.57 9.46
N TYR A 116 0.38 13.41 8.99
CA TYR A 116 0.48 13.75 7.57
C TYR A 116 0.64 12.49 6.72
N GLY A 117 -0.15 12.40 5.64
CA GLY A 117 -0.09 11.27 4.72
C GLY A 117 -0.77 9.99 5.20
N LEU A 118 -1.45 10.02 6.36
CA LEU A 118 -2.30 8.92 6.81
C LEU A 118 -3.42 8.67 5.79
N ARG A 119 -3.64 7.39 5.46
CA ARG A 119 -4.56 6.91 4.44
C ARG A 119 -5.59 5.97 5.05
N MET A 120 -6.73 5.81 4.36
CA MET A 120 -7.75 4.85 4.76
C MET A 120 -7.32 3.44 4.34
N VAL A 121 -6.57 2.74 5.20
CA VAL A 121 -6.18 1.34 4.91
C VAL A 121 -7.43 0.46 4.97
N GLY A 122 -7.89 0.03 3.80
CA GLY A 122 -9.09 -0.79 3.66
C GLY A 122 -8.87 -2.26 4.05
N MET A 123 -9.95 -3.03 4.03
CA MET A 123 -9.92 -4.46 3.77
C MET A 123 -10.72 -4.67 2.49
N PRO A 124 -10.07 -4.89 1.33
CA PRO A 124 -10.79 -5.23 0.12
C PRO A 124 -11.61 -6.49 0.37
N ASP A 125 -12.88 -6.51 -0.06
CA ASP A 125 -13.74 -7.68 0.08
C ASP A 125 -13.05 -8.92 -0.53
N PHE A 126 -13.00 -10.01 0.24
CA PHE A 126 -12.36 -11.28 -0.12
C PHE A 126 -13.33 -12.25 -0.80
#